data_AF-A0AAD7AN77-F1
#
_entry.id   AF-A0AAD7AN77-F1
#
_cell.length_a   1.000
_cell.length_b   1.000
_cell.length_c   1.000
_cell.angle_alpha   90.00
_cell.angle_beta   90.00
_cell.angle_gamma   90.00
#
_symmetry.space_group_name_H-M   'P 1'
#
loop_
_entity.id
_entity.type
_entity.pdbx_description
1 polymer ?
#
loop_
_entity_poly.entity_id
_entity_poly.type
_entity_poly.pdbx_seq_one_letter_code
_entity_poly.pdbx_strand_id
1 'polypeptide(L)'
;MPETHGCNRKIAIVASWFGPGPGQVCVDTGSFLKDIDLFDNLEFGLSVNEARTMAPATRKLIENSFLALMDSGIDYRNKNVGCYMSANPGDLMTVSEPDEFDALGSFANSPAMVANKVSYILDLLGPSVPTDTACSSTATATHLAVQALHFGDCEAAVVGGCQLNHRFMDWIAYSQGSLLAPNGKCKPFDAAADGFARAEGCVVVVLKRLEDAVRDKDHIYATILSTAVNASGSRAPAGAPVAERQRDAMLEAFRRADRHPKDVDYVELHATGTAKGDPTETNWVGESFHRDRELIIGSVKGNIG
;
A
#
# COMPACT_ATOMS: atom_id res chain seq x y z
N MET A 1 -47.91 -10.49 -27.67
CA MET A 1 -47.00 -9.49 -27.08
C MET A 1 -46.75 -9.91 -25.63
N PRO A 2 -45.55 -10.36 -25.25
CA PRO A 2 -45.21 -10.56 -23.86
C PRO A 2 -44.58 -9.29 -23.29
N GLU A 3 -44.97 -8.98 -22.05
CA GLU A 3 -44.64 -7.80 -21.28
C GLU A 3 -43.15 -7.74 -20.95
N THR A 4 -42.51 -6.62 -21.30
CA THR A 4 -41.17 -6.26 -20.84
C THR A 4 -41.20 -6.03 -19.33
N HIS A 5 -40.55 -6.92 -18.57
CA HIS A 5 -40.26 -6.70 -17.16
C HIS A 5 -39.28 -5.53 -17.05
N GLY A 6 -39.82 -4.34 -16.77
CA GLY A 6 -39.04 -3.16 -16.45
C GLY A 6 -38.28 -3.38 -15.14
N CYS A 7 -36.99 -3.69 -15.24
CA CYS A 7 -36.06 -3.58 -14.14
C CYS A 7 -35.94 -2.09 -13.79
N ASN A 8 -36.82 -1.60 -12.92
CA ASN A 8 -36.68 -0.30 -12.26
C ASN A 8 -35.47 -0.37 -11.33
N ARG A 9 -34.24 -0.27 -11.88
CA ARG A 9 -33.06 0.05 -11.09
C ARG A 9 -33.31 1.45 -10.53
N LYS A 10 -33.80 1.54 -9.30
CA LYS A 10 -33.78 2.78 -8.53
C LYS A 10 -32.34 3.26 -8.52
N ILE A 11 -32.06 4.34 -9.24
CA ILE A 11 -30.83 5.09 -9.07
C ILE A 11 -30.88 5.60 -7.64
N ALA A 12 -30.24 4.87 -6.73
CA ALA A 12 -30.19 5.27 -5.34
C ALA A 12 -29.33 6.55 -5.29
N ILE A 13 -29.97 7.68 -4.98
CA ILE A 13 -29.31 8.97 -4.83
C ILE A 13 -28.25 8.81 -3.74
N VAL A 14 -27.00 9.24 -3.97
CA VAL A 14 -25.86 9.10 -3.04
C VAL A 14 -26.23 9.48 -1.59
N ALA A 15 -27.12 10.46 -1.41
CA ALA A 15 -27.64 10.86 -0.10
C ALA A 15 -28.35 9.74 0.69
N SER A 16 -29.03 8.78 0.05
CA SER A 16 -29.70 7.67 0.75
C SER A 16 -28.72 6.66 1.37
N TRP A 17 -27.47 6.71 0.93
CA TRP A 17 -26.40 5.84 1.42
C TRP A 17 -25.67 6.46 2.60
N PHE A 18 -25.90 7.73 2.93
CA PHE A 18 -25.29 8.35 4.09
C PHE A 18 -26.14 8.08 5.35
N GLY A 19 -25.52 7.57 6.41
CA GLY A 19 -26.19 7.32 7.68
C GLY A 19 -25.60 6.15 8.47
N PRO A 20 -26.19 5.84 9.65
CA PRO A 20 -25.69 4.81 10.55
C PRO A 20 -26.29 3.41 10.29
N GLY A 21 -27.21 3.27 9.33
CA GLY A 21 -27.92 2.02 9.07
C GLY A 21 -27.11 1.00 8.26
N PRO A 22 -27.56 -0.27 8.21
CA PRO A 22 -26.94 -1.29 7.35
C PRO A 22 -26.88 -0.85 5.88
N GLY A 23 -25.71 -1.04 5.25
CA GLY A 23 -25.49 -0.63 3.85
C GLY A 23 -25.23 0.86 3.65
N GLN A 24 -25.22 1.65 4.74
CA GLN A 24 -24.90 3.07 4.71
C GLN A 24 -23.43 3.33 5.08
N VAL A 25 -22.94 4.49 4.67
CA VAL A 25 -21.62 5.04 4.98
C VAL A 25 -21.74 6.20 5.97
N CYS A 26 -20.78 6.32 6.87
CA CYS A 26 -20.75 7.38 7.89
C CYS A 26 -19.92 8.62 7.47
N VAL A 27 -19.33 8.60 6.27
CA VAL A 27 -18.41 9.62 5.77
C VAL A 27 -18.64 9.85 4.27
N ASP A 28 -18.49 11.09 3.83
CA ASP A 28 -18.63 11.53 2.44
C ASP A 28 -17.35 12.18 1.88
N THR A 29 -16.26 12.18 2.66
CA THR A 29 -14.96 12.75 2.30
C THR A 29 -13.83 11.71 2.38
N GLY A 30 -12.79 11.93 1.58
CA GLY A 30 -11.53 11.18 1.59
C GLY A 30 -10.48 11.89 0.73
N SER A 31 -9.27 11.35 0.69
CA SER A 31 -8.20 11.86 -0.17
C SER A 31 -8.13 11.02 -1.44
N PHE A 32 -8.33 11.65 -2.59
CA PHE A 32 -8.40 10.97 -3.88
C PHE A 32 -7.35 11.52 -4.84
N LEU A 33 -6.73 10.61 -5.60
CA LEU A 33 -5.86 10.99 -6.69
C LEU A 33 -6.72 11.58 -7.82
N LYS A 34 -6.17 12.57 -8.51
CA LYS A 34 -6.78 13.10 -9.73
C LYS A 34 -6.38 12.24 -10.91
N ASP A 35 -7.23 12.20 -11.93
CA ASP A 35 -6.90 11.66 -13.25
C ASP A 35 -6.35 10.21 -13.22
N ILE A 36 -6.93 9.38 -12.34
CA ILE A 36 -6.51 7.97 -12.12
C ILE A 36 -6.69 7.10 -13.36
N ASP A 37 -7.54 7.52 -14.28
CA ASP A 37 -7.86 6.86 -15.53
C ASP A 37 -6.89 7.19 -16.67
N LEU A 38 -6.07 8.24 -16.55
CA LEU A 38 -5.03 8.57 -17.53
C LEU A 38 -3.87 7.57 -17.48
N PHE A 39 -3.42 7.15 -18.65
CA PHE A 39 -2.28 6.24 -18.82
C PHE A 39 -1.70 6.35 -20.23
N ASP A 40 -0.38 6.50 -20.36
CA ASP A 40 0.29 6.52 -21.66
C ASP A 40 0.58 5.10 -22.16
N ASN A 41 -0.40 4.49 -22.82
CA ASN A 41 -0.23 3.13 -23.33
C ASN A 41 0.82 3.02 -24.45
N LEU A 42 1.11 4.11 -25.19
CA LEU A 42 2.05 4.08 -26.30
C LEU A 42 3.49 4.00 -25.81
N GLU A 43 3.83 4.75 -24.76
CA GLU A 43 5.16 4.69 -24.11
C GLU A 43 5.49 3.25 -23.65
N PHE A 44 4.48 2.53 -23.17
CA PHE A 44 4.64 1.16 -22.67
C PHE A 44 4.39 0.07 -23.73
N GLY A 45 4.21 0.44 -25.00
CA GLY A 45 4.03 -0.51 -26.11
C GLY A 45 2.74 -1.34 -26.02
N LEU A 46 1.72 -0.84 -25.33
CA LEU A 46 0.45 -1.53 -25.11
C LEU A 46 -0.61 -1.05 -26.10
N SER A 47 -1.46 -1.98 -26.57
CA SER A 47 -2.65 -1.61 -27.34
C SER A 47 -3.67 -0.88 -26.46
N VAL A 48 -4.58 -0.15 -27.10
CA VAL A 48 -5.70 0.53 -26.41
C VAL A 48 -6.56 -0.48 -25.64
N ASN A 49 -6.78 -1.69 -26.19
CA ASN A 49 -7.60 -2.69 -25.51
C ASN A 49 -6.90 -3.27 -24.26
N GLU A 50 -5.59 -3.51 -24.32
CA GLU A 50 -4.82 -3.96 -23.16
C GLU A 50 -4.83 -2.89 -22.05
N ALA A 51 -4.57 -1.63 -22.40
CA ALA A 51 -4.60 -0.54 -21.44
C ALA A 51 -5.99 -0.33 -20.81
N ARG A 52 -7.07 -0.41 -21.61
CA ARG A 52 -8.44 -0.25 -21.14
C ARG A 52 -8.86 -1.35 -20.15
N THR A 53 -8.41 -2.58 -20.39
CA THR A 53 -8.75 -3.72 -19.54
C THR A 53 -7.90 -3.80 -18.28
N MET A 54 -6.82 -3.01 -18.16
CA MET A 54 -5.97 -2.98 -16.98
C MET A 54 -6.55 -2.08 -15.88
N ALA A 55 -6.62 -2.64 -14.67
CA ALA A 55 -6.98 -1.90 -13.46
C ALA A 55 -6.14 -0.60 -13.34
N PRO A 56 -6.76 0.54 -12.96
CA PRO A 56 -6.04 1.80 -12.79
C PRO A 56 -4.83 1.69 -11.84
N ALA A 57 -4.94 0.92 -10.76
CA ALA A 57 -3.85 0.71 -9.82
C ALA A 57 -2.61 0.07 -10.48
N THR A 58 -2.83 -0.92 -11.35
CA THR A 58 -1.75 -1.56 -12.14
C THR A 58 -1.10 -0.56 -13.09
N ARG A 59 -1.91 0.27 -13.78
CA ARG A 59 -1.41 1.31 -14.68
C ARG A 59 -0.54 2.32 -13.94
N LYS A 60 -0.99 2.78 -12.77
CA LYS A 60 -0.19 3.70 -11.93
C LYS A 60 1.08 3.06 -11.40
N LEU A 61 1.08 1.78 -11.06
CA LEU A 61 2.31 1.09 -10.66
C LEU A 61 3.32 0.99 -11.79
N ILE A 62 2.88 0.77 -13.03
CA ILE A 62 3.78 0.76 -14.21
C ILE A 62 4.42 2.14 -14.40
N GLU A 63 3.61 3.20 -14.42
CA GLU A 63 4.10 4.58 -14.56
C GLU A 63 5.08 4.94 -13.45
N ASN A 64 4.73 4.68 -12.19
CA ASN A 64 5.58 5.05 -11.05
C ASN A 64 6.84 4.18 -10.97
N SER A 65 6.79 2.92 -11.42
CA SER A 65 7.99 2.07 -11.51
C SER A 65 8.94 2.56 -12.58
N PHE A 66 8.40 2.97 -13.74
CA PHE A 66 9.21 3.58 -14.80
C PHE A 66 9.87 4.87 -14.33
N LEU A 67 9.10 5.77 -13.69
CA LEU A 67 9.64 7.02 -13.13
C LEU A 67 10.71 6.77 -12.05
N ALA A 68 10.49 5.82 -11.14
CA ALA A 68 11.46 5.48 -10.10
C ALA A 68 12.75 4.88 -10.68
N LEU A 69 12.65 4.04 -11.72
CA LEU A 69 13.81 3.50 -12.41
C LEU A 69 14.58 4.60 -13.16
N MET A 70 13.89 5.53 -13.82
CA MET A 70 14.53 6.68 -14.45
C MET A 70 15.24 7.58 -13.43
N ASP A 71 14.61 7.86 -12.29
CA ASP A 71 15.19 8.66 -11.20
C ASP A 71 16.43 7.99 -10.60
N SER A 72 16.40 6.66 -10.44
CA SER A 72 17.54 5.89 -9.92
C SER A 72 18.76 5.89 -10.85
N GLY A 73 18.55 6.07 -12.16
CA GLY A 73 19.60 6.03 -13.17
C GLY A 73 20.21 4.66 -13.45
N ILE A 74 19.69 3.57 -12.85
CA ILE A 74 20.23 2.22 -13.09
C ILE A 74 19.85 1.70 -14.47
N ASP A 75 20.74 0.90 -15.07
CA ASP A 75 20.39 0.07 -16.23
C ASP A 75 19.55 -1.12 -15.75
N TYR A 76 18.28 -1.21 -16.18
CA TYR A 76 17.31 -2.17 -15.64
C TYR A 76 16.70 -3.13 -16.66
N ARG A 77 16.70 -2.78 -17.95
CA ARG A 77 16.03 -3.58 -18.99
C ARG A 77 16.84 -4.85 -19.25
N ASN A 78 16.16 -6.00 -19.28
CA ASN A 78 16.77 -7.33 -19.44
C ASN A 78 17.82 -7.62 -18.34
N LYS A 79 17.60 -7.12 -17.12
CA LYS A 79 18.49 -7.27 -15.95
C LYS A 79 17.81 -8.03 -14.82
N ASN A 80 18.62 -8.53 -13.88
CA ASN A 80 18.11 -9.26 -12.72
C ASN A 80 17.59 -8.30 -11.64
N VAL A 81 16.58 -7.51 -12.00
CA VAL A 81 15.89 -6.58 -11.11
C VAL A 81 14.63 -7.26 -10.59
N GLY A 82 14.51 -7.38 -9.28
CA GLY A 82 13.29 -7.90 -8.64
C GLY A 82 12.15 -6.87 -8.65
N CYS A 83 10.91 -7.33 -8.60
CA CYS A 83 9.71 -6.51 -8.60
C CYS A 83 8.77 -6.97 -7.47
N TYR A 84 8.58 -6.13 -6.47
CA TYR A 84 7.80 -6.44 -5.27
C TYR A 84 6.68 -5.41 -5.12
N MET A 85 5.47 -5.79 -5.54
CA MET A 85 4.36 -4.87 -5.64
C MET A 85 3.20 -5.26 -4.74
N SER A 86 2.52 -4.24 -4.23
CA SER A 86 1.27 -4.40 -3.50
C SER A 86 0.19 -3.53 -4.12
N ALA A 87 -1.03 -4.04 -4.14
CA ALA A 87 -2.21 -3.22 -4.36
C ALA A 87 -3.41 -3.92 -3.70
N ASN A 88 -4.44 -3.15 -3.38
CA ASN A 88 -5.67 -3.72 -2.84
C ASN A 88 -6.33 -4.62 -3.90
N PRO A 89 -6.57 -5.92 -3.60
CA PRO A 89 -7.22 -6.84 -4.53
C PRO A 89 -8.56 -6.34 -5.07
N GLY A 90 -9.32 -5.59 -4.26
CA GLY A 90 -10.60 -5.01 -4.65
C GLY A 90 -10.47 -3.93 -5.74
N ASP A 91 -9.35 -3.21 -5.77
CA ASP A 91 -9.06 -2.21 -6.81
C ASP A 91 -8.43 -2.82 -8.07
N LEU A 92 -7.97 -4.07 -7.99
CA LEU A 92 -7.46 -4.83 -9.14
C LEU A 92 -8.59 -5.55 -9.86
N MET A 93 -9.50 -6.18 -9.11
CA MET A 93 -10.65 -6.89 -9.67
C MET A 93 -11.78 -5.94 -10.04
N THR A 94 -11.52 -5.04 -11.00
CA THR A 94 -12.48 -4.01 -11.46
C THR A 94 -13.44 -4.50 -12.53
N VAL A 95 -13.36 -5.78 -12.93
CA VAL A 95 -14.25 -6.34 -13.96
C VAL A 95 -15.66 -6.43 -13.40
N SER A 96 -16.56 -5.67 -14.00
CA SER A 96 -17.92 -5.46 -13.47
C SER A 96 -19.00 -6.18 -14.26
N GLU A 97 -18.71 -6.51 -15.53
CA GLU A 97 -19.65 -7.18 -16.42
C GLU A 97 -19.05 -8.47 -17.00
N PRO A 98 -19.83 -9.57 -17.16
CA PRO A 98 -19.34 -10.82 -17.73
C PRO A 98 -18.71 -10.69 -19.12
N ASP A 99 -19.17 -9.74 -19.93
CA ASP A 99 -18.66 -9.53 -21.29
C ASP A 99 -17.27 -8.85 -21.32
N GLU A 100 -16.82 -8.31 -20.18
CA GLU A 100 -15.45 -7.81 -19.97
C GLU A 100 -14.47 -8.93 -19.59
N PHE A 101 -14.97 -10.13 -19.28
CA PHE A 101 -14.16 -11.33 -19.07
C PHE A 101 -13.72 -11.91 -20.43
N ASP A 102 -12.88 -11.17 -21.16
CA ASP A 102 -12.15 -11.71 -22.30
C ASP A 102 -10.86 -12.43 -21.84
N ALA A 103 -10.20 -13.12 -22.77
CA ALA A 103 -8.97 -13.88 -22.50
C ALA A 103 -7.81 -13.01 -22.00
N LEU A 104 -7.86 -11.69 -22.24
CA LEU A 104 -6.83 -10.74 -21.84
C LEU A 104 -7.17 -10.10 -20.47
N GLY A 105 -8.42 -9.70 -20.23
CA GLY A 105 -8.85 -8.89 -19.09
C GLY A 105 -9.00 -9.65 -17.76
N SER A 106 -9.51 -10.88 -17.81
CA SER A 106 -9.85 -11.65 -16.59
C SER A 106 -8.62 -12.03 -15.77
N PHE A 107 -7.58 -12.51 -16.46
CA PHE A 107 -6.31 -12.87 -15.82
C PHE A 107 -5.45 -11.63 -15.54
N ALA A 108 -5.51 -10.62 -16.43
CA ALA A 108 -4.72 -9.39 -16.30
C ALA A 108 -4.98 -8.61 -15.00
N ASN A 109 -6.18 -8.73 -14.44
CA ASN A 109 -6.62 -8.03 -13.23
C ASN A 109 -6.55 -8.88 -11.96
N SER A 110 -5.97 -10.08 -12.05
CA SER A 110 -5.68 -10.89 -10.87
C SER A 110 -4.69 -10.17 -9.96
N PRO A 111 -4.84 -10.24 -8.63
CA PRO A 111 -3.84 -9.77 -7.67
C PRO A 111 -2.44 -10.33 -7.93
N ALA A 112 -2.35 -11.55 -8.48
CA ALA A 112 -1.08 -12.15 -8.83
C ALA A 112 -0.32 -11.38 -9.94
N MET A 113 -1.03 -10.61 -10.77
CA MET A 113 -0.47 -9.93 -11.93
C MET A 113 0.09 -8.54 -11.64
N VAL A 114 -0.12 -7.99 -10.44
CA VAL A 114 0.28 -6.62 -10.13
C VAL A 114 1.79 -6.41 -10.25
N ALA A 115 2.61 -7.34 -9.74
CA ALA A 115 4.06 -7.32 -9.92
C ALA A 115 4.46 -7.78 -11.33
N ASN A 116 3.83 -8.84 -11.84
CA ASN A 116 4.19 -9.47 -13.11
C ASN A 116 4.02 -8.55 -14.31
N LYS A 117 3.00 -7.68 -14.31
CA LYS A 117 2.81 -6.71 -15.38
C LYS A 117 3.90 -5.65 -15.40
N VAL A 118 4.33 -5.18 -14.23
CA VAL A 118 5.47 -4.25 -14.14
C VAL A 118 6.74 -4.93 -14.68
N SER A 119 7.02 -6.15 -14.21
CA SER A 119 8.19 -6.92 -14.67
C SER A 119 8.17 -7.17 -16.18
N TYR A 120 7.02 -7.56 -16.72
CA TYR A 120 6.85 -7.82 -18.14
C TYR A 120 7.03 -6.56 -18.99
N ILE A 121 6.37 -5.46 -18.62
CA ILE A 121 6.38 -4.21 -19.41
C ILE A 121 7.74 -3.51 -19.34
N LEU A 122 8.42 -3.57 -18.19
CA LEU A 122 9.71 -2.92 -17.98
C LEU A 122 10.90 -3.86 -18.19
N ASP A 123 10.65 -5.10 -18.63
CA ASP A 123 11.64 -6.13 -18.94
C ASP A 123 12.59 -6.46 -17.77
N LEU A 124 12.00 -6.71 -16.59
CA LEU A 124 12.71 -7.06 -15.35
C LEU A 124 12.74 -8.59 -15.19
N LEU A 125 13.93 -9.18 -15.02
CA LEU A 125 14.11 -10.64 -15.01
C LEU A 125 14.23 -11.26 -13.61
N GLY A 126 14.20 -10.44 -12.56
CA GLY A 126 14.30 -10.94 -11.18
C GLY A 126 12.99 -11.48 -10.62
N PRO A 127 12.96 -11.79 -9.30
CA PRO A 127 11.74 -12.25 -8.65
C PRO A 127 10.60 -11.25 -8.81
N SER A 128 9.42 -11.71 -9.22
CA SER A 128 8.24 -10.88 -9.42
C SER A 128 7.14 -11.30 -8.46
N VAL A 129 6.99 -10.55 -7.37
CA VAL A 129 6.25 -10.97 -6.17
C VAL A 129 5.14 -9.98 -5.83
N PRO A 130 3.87 -10.37 -6.03
CA PRO A 130 2.73 -9.63 -5.51
C PRO A 130 2.60 -9.88 -3.98
N THR A 131 2.21 -8.85 -3.23
CA THR A 131 2.02 -8.94 -1.77
C THR A 131 0.70 -8.31 -1.33
N ASP A 132 0.02 -9.00 -0.41
CA ASP A 132 -1.14 -8.48 0.32
C ASP A 132 -1.06 -8.92 1.78
N THR A 133 -0.80 -7.93 2.65
CA THR A 133 -0.88 -8.04 4.11
C THR A 133 -1.73 -6.88 4.67
N ALA A 134 -2.73 -6.42 3.91
CA ALA A 134 -3.52 -5.23 4.19
C ALA A 134 -2.64 -3.96 4.37
N CYS A 135 -2.80 -3.21 5.47
CA CYS A 135 -2.14 -1.92 5.68
C CYS A 135 -0.60 -1.99 5.73
N SER A 136 -0.01 -3.18 5.93
CA SER A 136 1.46 -3.38 5.95
C SER A 136 2.03 -3.89 4.63
N SER A 137 1.24 -4.02 3.56
CA SER A 137 1.65 -4.69 2.31
C SER A 137 2.95 -4.16 1.74
N THR A 138 3.10 -2.83 1.61
CA THR A 138 4.32 -2.24 1.05
C THR A 138 5.53 -2.44 1.98
N ALA A 139 5.36 -2.40 3.30
CA ALA A 139 6.45 -2.69 4.24
C ALA A 139 6.89 -4.16 4.18
N THR A 140 5.93 -5.09 4.00
CA THR A 140 6.21 -6.51 3.77
C THR A 140 6.93 -6.72 2.43
N ALA A 141 6.50 -6.03 1.35
CA ALA A 141 7.17 -6.04 0.06
C ALA A 141 8.62 -5.57 0.17
N THR A 142 8.86 -4.47 0.90
CA THR A 142 10.21 -3.96 1.18
C THR A 142 11.04 -5.00 1.95
N HIS A 143 10.46 -5.63 2.97
CA HIS A 143 11.16 -6.68 3.72
C HIS A 143 11.63 -7.82 2.80
N LEU A 144 10.74 -8.33 1.94
CA LEU A 144 11.06 -9.40 0.99
C LEU A 144 12.13 -8.99 -0.02
N ALA A 145 12.03 -7.78 -0.58
CA ALA A 145 13.02 -7.24 -1.49
C ALA A 145 14.41 -7.10 -0.84
N VAL A 146 14.47 -6.61 0.40
CA VAL A 146 15.71 -6.54 1.18
C VAL A 146 16.31 -7.93 1.39
N GLN A 147 15.50 -8.94 1.73
CA GLN A 147 16.00 -10.31 1.85
C GLN A 147 16.56 -10.82 0.51
N ALA A 148 15.83 -10.68 -0.59
CA ALA A 148 16.26 -11.12 -1.91
C ALA A 148 17.57 -10.46 -2.36
N LEU A 149 17.75 -9.16 -2.10
CA LEU A 149 19.00 -8.46 -2.35
C LEU A 149 20.16 -9.03 -1.52
N HIS A 150 19.94 -9.35 -0.24
CA HIS A 150 20.97 -9.94 0.62
C HIS A 150 21.33 -11.38 0.23
N PHE A 151 20.36 -12.17 -0.23
CA PHE A 151 20.60 -13.55 -0.68
C PHE A 151 21.10 -13.65 -2.13
N GLY A 152 21.11 -12.53 -2.86
CA GLY A 152 21.60 -12.48 -4.24
C GLY A 152 20.58 -12.96 -5.27
N ASP A 153 19.30 -13.07 -4.91
CA ASP A 153 18.22 -13.43 -5.85
C ASP A 153 18.05 -12.34 -6.93
N CYS A 154 18.35 -11.09 -6.60
CA CYS A 154 18.38 -9.96 -7.53
C CYS A 154 19.53 -8.97 -7.24
N GLU A 155 19.88 -8.15 -8.22
CA GLU A 155 20.94 -7.13 -8.10
C GLU A 155 20.41 -5.74 -7.73
N ALA A 156 19.16 -5.46 -8.11
CA ALA A 156 18.35 -4.34 -7.66
C ALA A 156 16.90 -4.82 -7.47
N ALA A 157 16.07 -4.03 -6.81
CA ALA A 157 14.66 -4.34 -6.66
C ALA A 157 13.80 -3.08 -6.74
N VAL A 158 12.70 -3.16 -7.49
CA VAL A 158 11.63 -2.17 -7.47
C VAL A 158 10.60 -2.61 -6.46
N VAL A 159 10.24 -1.72 -5.53
CA VAL A 159 9.27 -2.00 -4.47
C VAL A 159 8.20 -0.92 -4.45
N GLY A 160 6.94 -1.30 -4.44
CA GLY A 160 5.86 -0.31 -4.47
C GLY A 160 4.50 -0.77 -3.99
N GLY A 161 3.62 0.20 -3.85
CA GLY A 161 2.24 0.02 -3.42
C GLY A 161 1.32 1.00 -4.13
N CYS A 162 0.15 0.52 -4.58
CA CYS A 162 -0.92 1.39 -5.04
C CYS A 162 -2.24 1.05 -4.34
N GLN A 163 -2.81 2.06 -3.69
CA GLN A 163 -4.12 2.02 -3.06
C GLN A 163 -5.02 2.99 -3.80
N LEU A 164 -6.15 2.48 -4.29
CA LEU A 164 -7.25 3.31 -4.76
C LEU A 164 -8.47 3.07 -3.86
N ASN A 165 -9.52 3.86 -4.01
CA ASN A 165 -10.73 3.76 -3.22
C ASN A 165 -11.94 3.52 -4.12
N HIS A 166 -11.75 2.73 -5.19
CA HIS A 166 -12.73 2.52 -6.24
C HIS A 166 -13.93 1.70 -5.76
N ARG A 167 -13.69 0.74 -4.87
CA ARG A 167 -14.72 -0.20 -4.40
C ARG A 167 -15.57 0.40 -3.28
N PHE A 168 -16.76 0.90 -3.64
CA PHE A 168 -17.72 1.47 -2.68
C PHE A 168 -18.08 0.52 -1.52
N MET A 169 -18.13 -0.80 -1.78
CA MET A 169 -18.44 -1.79 -0.73
C MET A 169 -17.46 -1.76 0.44
N ASP A 170 -16.20 -1.37 0.21
CA ASP A 170 -15.21 -1.27 1.28
C ASP A 170 -15.53 -0.06 2.19
N TRP A 171 -16.09 1.03 1.67
CA TRP A 171 -16.55 2.16 2.46
C TRP A 171 -17.71 1.79 3.38
N ILE A 172 -18.67 1.01 2.87
CA ILE A 172 -19.74 0.45 3.69
C ILE A 172 -19.12 -0.44 4.78
N ALA A 173 -18.27 -1.40 4.40
CA ALA A 173 -17.69 -2.35 5.35
C ALA A 173 -16.95 -1.66 6.50
N TYR A 174 -16.13 -0.65 6.21
CA TYR A 174 -15.41 0.10 7.23
C TYR A 174 -16.32 1.03 8.06
N SER A 175 -17.38 1.59 7.47
CA SER A 175 -18.39 2.36 8.21
C SER A 175 -19.15 1.46 9.20
N GLN A 176 -19.58 0.28 8.76
CA GLN A 176 -20.27 -0.70 9.63
C GLN A 176 -19.34 -1.25 10.72
N GLY A 177 -18.04 -1.35 10.43
CA GLY A 177 -17.00 -1.68 11.40
C GLY A 177 -16.66 -0.55 12.38
N SER A 178 -17.26 0.63 12.24
CA SER A 178 -16.91 1.83 13.02
C SER A 178 -15.42 2.17 12.95
N LEU A 179 -14.80 1.97 11.78
CA LEU A 179 -13.37 2.20 11.57
C LEU A 179 -13.07 3.57 10.96
N LEU A 180 -14.02 4.15 10.23
CA LEU A 180 -13.85 5.43 9.56
C LEU A 180 -14.16 6.60 10.48
N ALA A 181 -13.31 7.64 10.44
CA ALA A 181 -13.60 8.91 11.06
C ALA A 181 -14.78 9.58 10.34
N PRO A 182 -15.86 9.99 11.04
CA PRO A 182 -17.03 10.61 10.39
C PRO A 182 -16.72 11.93 9.67
N ASN A 183 -15.66 12.62 10.10
CA ASN A 183 -15.19 13.86 9.45
C ASN A 183 -14.15 13.61 8.34
N GLY A 184 -13.86 12.34 8.03
CA GLY A 184 -12.90 11.91 7.01
C GLY A 184 -11.48 12.40 7.25
N LYS A 185 -11.05 12.53 8.51
CA LYS A 185 -9.67 12.92 8.87
C LYS A 185 -9.05 11.97 9.87
N CYS A 186 -7.87 11.46 9.54
CA CYS A 186 -6.97 10.86 10.53
C CYS A 186 -6.50 11.95 11.50
N LYS A 187 -6.65 11.69 12.79
CA LYS A 187 -6.24 12.61 13.87
C LYS A 187 -5.22 11.91 14.77
N PRO A 188 -4.02 11.59 14.24
CA PRO A 188 -3.04 10.81 14.97
C PRO A 188 -2.69 11.50 16.29
N PHE A 189 -2.73 10.74 17.38
CA PHE A 189 -2.38 11.18 18.73
C PHE A 189 -3.33 12.23 19.35
N ASP A 190 -4.43 12.59 18.68
CA ASP A 190 -5.38 13.58 19.17
C ASP A 190 -6.39 12.96 20.15
N ALA A 191 -6.82 13.72 21.16
CA ALA A 191 -7.85 13.26 22.10
C ALA A 191 -9.22 13.02 21.43
N ALA A 192 -9.46 13.61 20.26
CA ALA A 192 -10.66 13.45 19.43
C ALA A 192 -10.48 12.42 18.28
N ALA A 193 -9.47 11.54 18.38
CA ALA A 193 -9.25 10.40 17.50
C ALA A 193 -10.47 9.44 17.50
N ASP A 194 -11.15 9.32 16.37
CA ASP A 194 -12.43 8.61 16.23
C ASP A 194 -12.48 7.67 15.01
N GLY A 195 -11.34 7.37 14.39
CA GLY A 195 -11.24 6.52 13.21
C GLY A 195 -10.21 7.03 12.20
N PHE A 196 -10.08 6.31 11.09
CA PHE A 196 -9.18 6.69 10.00
C PHE A 196 -9.93 7.29 8.81
N ALA A 197 -9.22 8.08 8.01
CA ALA A 197 -9.66 8.58 6.72
C ALA A 197 -9.09 7.69 5.61
N ARG A 198 -9.86 7.42 4.56
CA ARG A 198 -9.31 6.73 3.40
C ARG A 198 -8.56 7.70 2.49
N ALA A 199 -7.42 7.23 2.00
CA ALA A 199 -6.59 7.93 1.04
C ALA A 199 -6.25 7.05 -0.15
N GLU A 200 -6.01 7.67 -1.30
CA GLU A 200 -5.44 7.03 -2.47
C GLU A 200 -3.97 7.46 -2.64
N GLY A 201 -3.16 6.57 -3.19
CA GLY A 201 -1.74 6.82 -3.40
C GLY A 201 -1.08 5.72 -4.20
N CYS A 202 -0.03 6.09 -4.94
CA CYS A 202 0.86 5.14 -5.61
C CYS A 202 2.30 5.58 -5.32
N VAL A 203 3.12 4.70 -4.76
CA VAL A 203 4.52 4.98 -4.43
C VAL A 203 5.37 3.80 -4.86
N VAL A 204 6.51 4.09 -5.48
CA VAL A 204 7.51 3.10 -5.88
C VAL A 204 8.90 3.62 -5.54
N VAL A 205 9.75 2.74 -5.03
CA VAL A 205 11.17 3.01 -4.74
C VAL A 205 12.05 1.94 -5.38
N VAL A 206 13.29 2.30 -5.69
CA VAL A 206 14.32 1.38 -6.17
C VAL A 206 15.32 1.11 -5.04
N LEU A 207 15.59 -0.16 -4.80
CA LEU A 207 16.52 -0.65 -3.78
C LEU A 207 17.70 -1.34 -4.44
N LYS A 208 18.88 -1.15 -3.84
CA LYS A 208 20.13 -1.80 -4.25
C LYS A 208 20.98 -2.02 -3.00
N ARG A 209 21.88 -3.01 -3.01
CA ARG A 209 22.85 -3.15 -1.92
C ARG A 209 23.75 -1.92 -1.88
N LEU A 210 24.04 -1.42 -0.67
CA LEU A 210 24.80 -0.19 -0.48
C LEU A 210 26.17 -0.24 -1.16
N GLU A 211 26.86 -1.39 -1.06
CA GLU A 211 28.16 -1.60 -1.71
C GLU A 211 28.10 -1.46 -3.23
N ASP A 212 27.03 -1.96 -3.87
CA ASP A 212 26.84 -1.89 -5.31
C ASP A 212 26.41 -0.48 -5.74
N ALA A 213 25.60 0.21 -4.93
CA ALA A 213 25.24 1.60 -5.17
C ALA A 213 26.47 2.52 -5.11
N VAL A 214 27.34 2.32 -4.12
CA VAL A 214 28.61 3.07 -3.99
C VAL A 214 29.56 2.75 -5.15
N ARG A 215 29.70 1.47 -5.52
CA ARG A 215 30.54 1.03 -6.66
C ARG A 215 30.10 1.71 -7.96
N ASP A 216 28.79 1.72 -8.21
CA ASP A 216 28.22 2.21 -9.46
C ASP A 216 27.97 3.73 -9.45
N LYS A 217 28.22 4.38 -8.30
CA LYS A 217 28.05 5.83 -8.06
C LYS A 217 26.61 6.30 -8.22
N ASP A 218 25.68 5.45 -7.80
CA ASP A 218 24.27 5.77 -7.79
C ASP A 218 23.97 6.90 -6.78
N HIS A 219 22.90 7.65 -7.00
CA HIS A 219 22.41 8.60 -6.01
C HIS A 219 21.70 7.84 -4.86
N ILE A 220 22.18 8.02 -3.63
CA ILE A 220 21.67 7.31 -2.45
C ILE A 220 20.84 8.28 -1.60
N TYR A 221 19.51 8.12 -1.61
CA TYR A 221 18.60 8.91 -0.77
C TYR A 221 18.66 8.54 0.72
N ALA A 222 18.71 7.24 1.01
CA ALA A 222 18.72 6.69 2.36
C ALA A 222 19.30 5.27 2.37
N THR A 223 19.57 4.74 3.55
CA THR A 223 19.99 3.34 3.75
C THR A 223 19.00 2.63 4.66
N ILE A 224 18.49 1.49 4.23
CA ILE A 224 17.69 0.60 5.07
C ILE A 224 18.66 -0.28 5.86
N LEU A 225 18.78 -0.03 7.17
CA LEU A 225 19.69 -0.79 8.03
C LEU A 225 19.17 -2.20 8.31
N SER A 226 17.85 -2.34 8.48
CA SER A 226 17.20 -3.63 8.69
C SER A 226 15.69 -3.52 8.52
N THR A 227 15.02 -4.66 8.42
CA THR A 227 13.57 -4.80 8.43
C THR A 227 13.17 -6.04 9.23
N ALA A 228 11.95 -6.04 9.78
CA ALA A 228 11.37 -7.19 10.45
C ALA A 228 9.86 -7.20 10.29
N VAL A 229 9.29 -8.40 10.16
CA VAL A 229 7.85 -8.64 10.06
C VAL A 229 7.47 -9.75 11.03
N ASN A 230 6.29 -9.66 11.64
CA ASN A 230 5.75 -10.72 12.48
C ASN A 230 4.21 -10.72 12.44
N ALA A 231 3.59 -11.60 13.24
CA ALA A 231 2.14 -11.67 13.39
C ALA A 231 1.72 -11.59 14.86
N SER A 232 0.50 -11.10 15.07
CA SER A 232 -0.15 -11.01 16.38
C SER A 232 -0.49 -12.37 17.01
N GLY A 233 -0.66 -13.41 16.18
CA GLY A 233 -1.12 -14.73 16.63
C GLY A 233 -2.53 -14.68 17.23
N SER A 234 -2.83 -15.60 18.16
CA SER A 234 -4.16 -15.74 18.79
C SER A 234 -4.36 -14.88 20.06
N ARG A 235 -3.47 -13.92 20.33
CA ARG A 235 -3.49 -13.10 21.55
C ARG A 235 -4.65 -12.10 21.61
N ALA A 236 -5.26 -11.78 20.47
CA ALA A 236 -6.40 -10.88 20.36
C ALA A 236 -7.32 -11.32 19.22
N PRO A 237 -8.58 -10.84 19.17
CA PRO A 237 -9.45 -11.06 18.02
C PRO A 237 -8.77 -10.66 16.71
N ALA A 238 -9.14 -11.32 15.61
CA ALA A 238 -8.61 -11.00 14.29
C ALA A 238 -8.81 -9.51 13.98
N GLY A 239 -7.73 -8.83 13.56
CA GLY A 239 -7.72 -7.40 13.26
C GLY A 239 -7.46 -6.47 14.44
N ALA A 240 -7.43 -6.97 15.69
CA ALA A 240 -7.06 -6.14 16.84
C ALA A 240 -5.53 -5.97 16.95
N PRO A 241 -5.03 -4.76 17.24
CA PRO A 241 -3.60 -4.53 17.44
C PRO A 241 -3.12 -5.19 18.75
N VAL A 242 -1.88 -5.68 18.74
CA VAL A 242 -1.23 -6.29 19.92
C VAL A 242 0.10 -5.58 20.16
N ALA A 243 0.14 -4.71 21.17
CA ALA A 243 1.28 -3.84 21.50
C ALA A 243 2.62 -4.58 21.55
N GLU A 244 2.65 -5.70 22.27
CA GLU A 244 3.84 -6.53 22.46
C GLU A 244 4.41 -7.00 21.13
N ARG A 245 3.55 -7.34 20.17
CA ARG A 245 3.97 -7.89 18.88
C ARG A 245 4.46 -6.78 17.95
N GLN A 246 3.87 -5.59 18.00
CA GLN A 246 4.40 -4.40 17.32
C GLN A 246 5.80 -4.05 17.84
N ARG A 247 5.94 -3.99 19.17
CA ARG A 247 7.22 -3.77 19.84
C ARG A 247 8.26 -4.83 19.45
N ASP A 248 7.91 -6.11 19.52
CA ASP A 248 8.83 -7.21 19.20
C ASP A 248 9.33 -7.13 17.75
N ALA A 249 8.47 -6.77 16.79
CA ALA A 249 8.88 -6.57 15.40
C ALA A 249 9.90 -5.43 15.27
N MET A 250 9.61 -4.29 15.90
CA MET A 250 10.50 -3.13 15.87
C MET A 250 11.86 -3.45 16.52
N LEU A 251 11.86 -4.02 17.73
CA LEU A 251 13.09 -4.38 18.44
C LEU A 251 13.92 -5.43 17.70
N GLU A 252 13.27 -6.37 16.99
CA GLU A 252 13.97 -7.32 16.13
C GLU A 252 14.67 -6.63 14.97
N ALA A 253 14.07 -5.60 14.37
CA ALA A 253 14.76 -4.78 13.37
C ALA A 253 16.01 -4.10 13.97
N PHE A 254 15.90 -3.46 15.14
CA PHE A 254 17.07 -2.88 15.82
C PHE A 254 18.18 -3.89 16.09
N ARG A 255 17.80 -5.07 16.59
CA ARG A 255 18.75 -6.16 16.86
C ARG A 255 19.46 -6.61 15.59
N ARG A 256 18.76 -6.74 14.45
CA ARG A 256 19.36 -7.09 13.14
C ARG A 256 20.31 -6.01 12.62
N ALA A 257 20.02 -4.74 12.91
CA ALA A 257 20.85 -3.62 12.51
C ALA A 257 22.05 -3.38 13.44
N ASP A 258 22.17 -4.12 14.55
CA ASP A 258 23.11 -3.85 15.64
C ASP A 258 23.03 -2.39 16.13
N ARG A 259 21.79 -1.91 16.34
CA ARG A 259 21.49 -0.54 16.79
C ARG A 259 20.67 -0.53 18.06
N HIS A 260 20.78 0.56 18.82
CA HIS A 260 19.95 0.76 20.00
C HIS A 260 18.78 1.70 19.67
N PRO A 261 17.56 1.46 20.19
CA PRO A 261 16.44 2.41 20.07
C PRO A 261 16.73 3.86 20.49
N LYS A 262 17.78 4.10 21.31
CA LYS A 262 18.17 5.45 21.77
C LYS A 262 18.79 6.29 20.66
N ASP A 263 19.31 5.64 19.63
CA ASP A 263 19.98 6.26 18.48
C ASP A 263 18.99 6.93 17.51
N VAL A 264 17.68 6.72 17.69
CA VAL A 264 16.65 7.07 16.71
C VAL A 264 16.13 8.48 16.91
N ASP A 265 16.32 9.37 15.95
CA ASP A 265 15.86 10.76 16.11
C ASP A 265 14.35 10.92 15.89
N TYR A 266 13.74 10.08 15.05
CA TYR A 266 12.35 10.16 14.62
C TYR A 266 11.71 8.77 14.46
N VAL A 267 10.43 8.65 14.80
CA VAL A 267 9.62 7.46 14.50
C VAL A 267 8.37 7.86 13.71
N GLU A 268 8.27 7.36 12.48
CA GLU A 268 7.04 7.38 11.69
C GLU A 268 6.14 6.23 12.17
N LEU A 269 5.02 6.57 12.79
CA LEU A 269 4.08 5.61 13.37
C LEU A 269 2.91 5.30 12.43
N HIS A 270 2.31 4.13 12.62
CA HIS A 270 1.12 3.74 11.90
C HIS A 270 -0.06 4.65 12.24
N ALA A 271 -0.25 4.98 13.51
CA ALA A 271 -1.13 5.99 14.10
C ALA A 271 -2.27 6.44 13.19
N THR A 272 -3.32 5.63 13.15
CA THR A 272 -4.46 5.80 12.24
C THR A 272 -5.52 6.76 12.77
N GLY A 273 -5.26 7.46 13.89
CA GLY A 273 -6.25 8.36 14.49
C GLY A 273 -7.33 7.61 15.25
N THR A 274 -6.98 6.50 15.90
CA THR A 274 -7.95 5.68 16.65
C THR A 274 -7.74 5.81 18.16
N ALA A 275 -8.84 5.94 18.91
CA ALA A 275 -8.81 6.09 20.37
C ALA A 275 -8.08 4.97 21.12
N LYS A 276 -7.97 3.77 20.52
CA LYS A 276 -7.25 2.62 21.12
C LYS A 276 -5.91 2.34 20.46
N GLY A 277 -5.81 2.42 19.13
CA GLY A 277 -4.60 2.08 18.39
C GLY A 277 -3.47 3.06 18.69
N ASP A 278 -3.75 4.36 18.66
CA ASP A 278 -2.72 5.39 18.82
C ASP A 278 -2.08 5.34 20.21
N PRO A 279 -2.84 5.29 21.34
CA PRO A 279 -2.22 5.14 22.66
C PRO A 279 -1.47 3.81 22.80
N THR A 280 -1.95 2.74 22.17
CA THR A 280 -1.26 1.44 22.17
C THR A 280 0.14 1.60 21.56
N GLU A 281 0.23 2.25 20.41
CA GLU A 281 1.47 2.44 19.68
C GLU A 281 2.43 3.39 20.42
N THR A 282 1.95 4.56 20.86
CA THR A 282 2.79 5.54 21.55
C THR A 282 3.31 5.06 22.90
N ASN A 283 2.52 4.26 23.64
CA ASN A 283 2.95 3.75 24.95
C ASN A 283 4.13 2.79 24.81
N TRP A 284 4.06 1.79 23.92
CA TRP A 284 5.17 0.84 23.78
C TRP A 284 6.41 1.51 23.17
N VAL A 285 6.23 2.53 22.31
CA VAL A 285 7.33 3.35 21.80
C VAL A 285 8.00 4.12 22.95
N GLY A 286 7.22 4.79 23.80
CA GLY A 286 7.75 5.50 24.96
C GLY A 286 8.52 4.59 25.94
N GLU A 287 8.02 3.37 26.15
CA GLU A 287 8.69 2.36 26.97
C GLU A 287 9.99 1.82 26.34
N SER A 288 10.00 1.60 25.02
CA SER A 288 11.10 0.91 24.33
C SER A 288 12.21 1.84 23.84
N PHE A 289 11.87 3.11 23.57
CA PHE A 289 12.79 4.14 23.06
C PHE A 289 13.18 5.16 24.14
N HIS A 290 13.00 4.81 25.42
CA HIS A 290 13.30 5.70 26.54
C HIS A 290 14.76 6.21 26.50
N ARG A 291 14.92 7.53 26.59
CA ARG A 291 16.21 8.23 26.46
C ARG A 291 16.16 9.62 27.12
N ASP A 292 17.33 10.23 27.29
CA ASP A 292 17.46 11.53 27.98
C ASP A 292 16.98 12.74 27.16
N ARG A 293 16.86 12.59 25.83
CA ARG A 293 16.39 13.62 24.89
C ARG A 293 15.00 13.31 24.35
N GLU A 294 14.22 14.32 24.01
CA GLU A 294 12.88 14.14 23.44
C GLU A 294 12.92 13.30 22.15
N LEU A 295 11.98 12.36 21.99
CA LEU A 295 11.78 11.58 20.76
C LEU A 295 10.66 12.21 19.94
N ILE A 296 10.96 12.53 18.68
CA ILE A 296 9.95 13.04 17.76
C ILE A 296 9.22 11.84 17.16
N ILE A 297 7.89 11.88 17.24
CA ILE A 297 7.01 10.92 16.59
C ILE A 297 6.09 11.66 15.64
N GLY A 298 5.65 10.99 14.58
CA GLY A 298 4.72 11.56 13.63
C GLY A 298 3.93 10.48 12.89
N SER A 299 2.96 10.93 12.09
CA SER A 299 2.30 10.08 11.12
C SER A 299 1.81 10.90 9.94
N VAL A 300 2.23 10.49 8.74
CA VAL A 300 1.83 11.11 7.47
C VAL A 300 0.31 11.08 7.25
N LYS A 301 -0.39 10.14 7.90
CA LYS A 301 -1.86 9.98 7.79
C LYS A 301 -2.61 11.22 8.25
N GLY A 302 -2.07 11.98 9.21
CA GLY A 302 -2.66 13.26 9.61
C GLY A 302 -2.72 14.30 8.47
N ASN A 303 -1.87 14.16 7.44
CA ASN A 303 -1.81 15.05 6.29
C ASN A 303 -2.63 14.54 5.11
N ILE A 304 -2.49 13.26 4.77
CA ILE A 304 -3.02 12.69 3.52
C ILE A 304 -4.14 11.66 3.73
N GLY A 305 -4.40 11.23 4.97
CA GLY A 305 -5.26 10.10 5.31
C GLY A 305 -4.49 8.80 5.50
#